data_AF-A0A438BYT3-F1
#
_entry.id   AF-A0A438BYT3-F1
#
_cell.length_a   1.000
_cell.length_b   1.000
_cell.length_c   1.000
_cell.angle_alpha   90.00
_cell.angle_beta   90.00
_cell.angle_gamma   90.00
#
_symmetry.space_group_name_H-M   'P 1'
#
loop_
_entity.id
_entity.type
_entity.pdbx_description
1 polymer ?
#
loop_
_entity_poly.entity_id
_entity_poly.type
_entity_poly.pdbx_seq_one_letter_code
_entity_poly.pdbx_strand_id
1 'polypeptide(L)'
;MQGILPRPVSDHFLVLLEGGRLKRGPSPFRFENMWLEEEGFKDKMKTWWGSLKFTGTSGYILDAKLRALKNILKIWNKEEFRLVEAKKGEALKQVEY
;
A
#
# COMPACT_ATOMS: atom_id res chain seq x y z
N MET A 1 9.25 18.19 4.63
CA MET A 1 10.38 19.01 5.09
C MET A 1 11.52 18.08 5.48
N GLN A 2 12.76 18.52 5.30
CA GLN A 2 13.94 17.75 5.68
C GLN A 2 14.57 18.41 6.90
N GLY A 3 14.73 17.65 7.98
CA GLY A 3 15.31 18.12 9.24
C GLY A 3 16.44 17.22 9.71
N ILE A 4 17.41 17.80 10.43
CA ILE A 4 18.51 17.06 11.06
C ILE A 4 18.16 16.88 12.54
N LEU A 5 18.22 15.65 13.04
CA LEU A 5 17.94 15.35 14.45
C LEU A 5 19.16 15.64 15.36
N PRO A 6 18.95 15.92 16.66
CA PRO A 6 20.04 16.06 17.63
C PRO A 6 20.86 14.76 17.73
N ARG A 7 22.15 14.88 18.06
CA ARG A 7 23.11 13.77 18.13
C ARG A 7 23.33 13.28 19.57
N PRO A 8 22.69 12.19 20.02
CA PRO A 8 23.00 11.63 21.33
C PRO A 8 24.15 10.60 21.32
N VAL A 9 24.34 9.78 20.25
CA VAL A 9 25.29 8.64 20.34
C VAL A 9 25.95 8.14 19.03
N SER A 10 25.65 8.72 17.86
CA SER A 10 26.23 8.29 16.57
C SER A 10 26.83 9.46 15.81
N ASP A 11 27.95 9.20 15.14
CA ASP A 11 28.67 10.08 14.22
C ASP A 11 27.99 10.24 12.86
N HIS A 12 26.99 9.40 12.55
CA HIS A 12 26.18 9.51 11.33
C HIS A 12 25.02 10.51 11.49
N PHE A 13 24.80 11.32 10.45
CA PHE A 13 23.66 12.24 10.39
C PHE A 13 22.36 11.46 10.13
N LEU A 14 21.49 11.39 11.14
CA LEU A 14 20.11 10.95 10.94
C LEU A 14 19.32 12.07 10.26
N VAL A 15 18.98 11.85 8.99
CA VAL A 15 18.13 12.74 8.21
C VAL A 15 16.68 12.35 8.43
N LEU A 16 15.89 13.24 9.04
CA LEU A 16 14.45 13.09 9.12
C LEU A 16 13.83 13.58 7.80
N LEU A 17 13.27 12.65 7.04
CA LEU A 17 12.50 12.95 5.84
C LEU A 17 11.01 12.95 6.20
N GLU A 18 10.46 14.14 6.47
CA GLU A 18 9.02 14.30 6.58
C GLU A 18 8.45 14.54 5.19
N GLY A 19 8.04 13.45 4.53
CA GLY A 19 7.24 13.52 3.32
C GLY A 19 5.86 14.08 3.65
N GLY A 20 5.70 15.41 3.62
CA GLY A 20 4.37 16.01 3.48
C GLY A 20 3.66 15.37 2.28
N ARG A 21 2.32 15.43 2.21
CA ARG A 21 1.53 14.94 1.07
C ARG A 21 2.05 15.58 -0.23
N LEU A 22 3.08 14.99 -0.81
CA LEU A 22 3.58 15.32 -2.12
C LEU A 22 2.36 15.18 -3.01
N LYS A 23 2.06 16.21 -3.80
CA LYS A 23 1.10 16.13 -4.90
C LYS A 23 1.66 15.13 -5.92
N ARG A 24 1.69 13.85 -5.54
CA ARG A 24 1.89 12.73 -6.44
C ARG A 24 0.68 12.78 -7.35
N GLY A 25 0.92 12.75 -8.65
CA GLY A 25 -0.13 12.41 -9.62
C GLY A 25 -0.83 11.11 -9.22
N PRO A 26 -1.87 10.70 -9.96
CA PRO A 26 -2.68 9.53 -9.61
C PRO A 26 -1.79 8.36 -9.17
N SER A 27 -1.91 7.95 -7.89
CA SER A 27 -1.02 6.91 -7.38
C SER A 27 -1.20 5.67 -8.25
N PRO A 28 -0.14 5.12 -8.87
CA PRO A 28 -0.25 3.92 -9.71
C PRO A 28 -0.75 2.70 -8.92
N PHE A 29 -0.70 2.80 -7.59
CA PHE A 29 -1.23 1.87 -6.62
C PHE A 29 -1.85 2.64 -5.44
N ARG A 30 -3.15 2.49 -5.22
CA ARG A 30 -3.81 3.00 -4.00
C ARG A 30 -3.84 1.85 -3.01
N PHE A 31 -3.08 1.99 -1.94
CA PHE A 31 -3.17 1.12 -0.79
C PHE A 31 -4.18 1.75 0.18
N GLU A 32 -5.23 1.00 0.53
CA GLU A 32 -6.23 1.49 1.48
C GLU A 32 -5.73 1.20 2.90
N ASN A 33 -5.63 2.24 3.74
CA ASN A 33 -5.11 2.07 5.11
C ASN A 33 -5.96 1.12 5.96
N MET A 34 -7.26 1.03 5.70
CA MET A 34 -8.18 0.10 6.36
C MET A 34 -7.75 -1.37 6.22
N TRP A 35 -7.00 -1.72 5.17
CA TRP A 35 -6.51 -3.09 5.01
C TRP A 35 -5.54 -3.49 6.14
N LEU A 36 -4.84 -2.53 6.75
CA LEU A 36 -3.94 -2.82 7.88
C LEU A 36 -4.70 -3.08 9.19
N GLU A 37 -5.95 -2.64 9.27
CA GLU A 37 -6.84 -2.86 10.41
C GLU A 37 -7.54 -4.22 10.32
N GLU A 38 -7.60 -4.81 9.13
CA GLU A 38 -8.20 -6.11 8.90
C GLU A 38 -7.38 -7.24 9.54
N GLU A 39 -8.06 -8.06 10.33
CA GLU A 39 -7.42 -9.11 11.10
C GLU A 39 -6.73 -10.13 10.17
N GLY A 40 -5.47 -10.45 10.49
CA GLY A 40 -4.67 -11.38 9.70
C GLY A 40 -4.20 -10.85 8.34
N PHE A 41 -4.42 -9.58 7.97
CA PHE A 41 -3.98 -9.04 6.69
C PHE A 41 -2.47 -9.22 6.44
N LYS A 42 -1.63 -8.99 7.46
CA LYS A 42 -0.18 -9.16 7.36
C LYS A 42 0.21 -10.61 7.03
N ASP A 43 -0.50 -11.58 7.58
CA ASP A 43 -0.21 -13.00 7.35
C ASP A 43 -0.76 -13.48 6.01
N LYS A 44 -1.93 -12.96 5.59
CA LYS A 44 -2.43 -13.09 4.21
C LYS A 44 -1.38 -12.56 3.20
N MET A 45 -0.81 -11.37 3.45
CA MET A 45 0.22 -10.77 2.59
C MET A 45 1.48 -11.63 2.50
N LYS A 46 2.03 -12.09 3.63
CA LYS A 46 3.19 -13.00 3.65
C LYS A 46 2.91 -14.28 2.85
N THR A 47 1.72 -14.85 3.02
CA THR A 47 1.29 -16.06 2.32
C THR A 47 1.25 -15.83 0.81
N TRP A 48 0.57 -14.78 0.35
CA TRP A 48 0.51 -14.43 -1.08
C TRP A 48 1.89 -14.13 -1.66
N TRP A 49 2.72 -13.38 -0.95
CA TRP A 49 4.07 -13.06 -1.42
C TRP A 49 4.96 -14.30 -1.57
N GLY A 50 4.84 -15.24 -0.62
CA GLY A 50 5.56 -16.51 -0.60
C GLY A 50 5.07 -17.49 -1.67
N SER A 51 3.78 -17.47 -2.01
CA SER A 51 3.22 -18.35 -3.04
C SER A 51 3.61 -17.93 -4.46
N LEU A 52 3.93 -16.65 -4.68
CA LEU A 52 4.35 -16.12 -5.97
C LEU A 52 5.78 -16.54 -6.33
N LYS A 53 5.92 -17.40 -7.35
CA LYS A 53 7.21 -17.89 -7.86
C LYS A 53 7.37 -17.47 -9.32
N PHE A 54 8.48 -16.78 -9.62
CA PHE A 54 8.85 -16.31 -10.95
C PHE A 54 10.34 -16.57 -11.19
N THR A 55 10.73 -16.73 -12.45
CA THR A 55 12.12 -16.94 -12.87
C THR A 55 12.56 -15.78 -13.79
N GLY A 56 13.84 -15.39 -13.72
CA GLY A 56 14.40 -14.29 -14.51
C GLY A 56 15.37 -13.42 -13.71
N THR A 57 15.62 -12.20 -14.18
CA THR A 57 16.43 -11.22 -13.44
C THR A 57 15.73 -10.78 -12.16
N SER A 58 16.48 -10.33 -11.16
CA SER A 58 15.93 -9.85 -9.88
C SER A 58 14.88 -8.74 -10.07
N GLY A 59 15.14 -7.80 -10.99
CA GLY A 59 14.20 -6.74 -11.34
C GLY A 59 12.90 -7.26 -11.96
N TYR A 60 13.00 -8.22 -12.90
CA TYR A 60 11.83 -8.86 -13.49
C TYR A 60 11.00 -9.62 -12.45
N ILE A 61 11.65 -10.39 -11.58
CA ILE A 61 10.99 -11.15 -10.52
C ILE A 61 10.21 -10.20 -9.59
N LEU A 62 10.82 -9.09 -9.18
CA LEU A 62 10.16 -8.10 -8.32
C LEU A 62 8.94 -7.47 -9.01
N ASP A 63 9.10 -7.01 -10.25
CA ASP A 63 8.03 -6.42 -11.05
C ASP A 63 6.86 -7.41 -11.28
N ALA A 64 7.17 -8.66 -11.63
CA ALA A 64 6.18 -9.72 -11.78
C ALA A 64 5.42 -10.01 -10.48
N LYS A 65 6.13 -10.09 -9.34
CA LYS A 65 5.50 -10.26 -8.01
C LYS A 65 4.56 -9.11 -7.67
N LEU A 66 4.99 -7.87 -7.89
CA LEU A 66 4.17 -6.69 -7.61
C LEU A 66 2.91 -6.65 -8.48
N ARG A 67 3.02 -6.96 -9.78
CA ARG A 67 1.85 -7.06 -10.67
C ARG A 67 0.87 -8.14 -10.23
N ALA A 68 1.35 -9.32 -9.86
CA ALA A 68 0.50 -10.41 -9.39
C ALA A 68 -0.17 -10.06 -8.05
N LEU A 69 0.59 -9.51 -7.10
CA LEU A 69 0.07 -9.09 -5.80
C LEU A 69 -1.01 -8.01 -5.95
N LYS A 70 -0.84 -7.06 -6.87
CA LYS A 70 -1.87 -6.05 -7.19
C LYS A 70 -3.20 -6.70 -7.59
N ASN A 71 -3.17 -7.75 -8.40
CA ASN A 71 -4.40 -8.46 -8.81
C ASN A 71 -5.04 -9.22 -7.65
N ILE A 72 -4.25 -9.89 -6.82
CA ILE A 72 -4.73 -10.60 -5.61
C ILE A 72 -5.44 -9.61 -4.69
N LEU A 73 -4.80 -8.47 -4.38
CA LEU A 73 -5.38 -7.44 -3.54
C LEU A 73 -6.66 -6.85 -4.13
N LYS A 74 -6.76 -6.71 -5.46
CA LYS A 74 -7.97 -6.20 -6.12
C LYS A 74 -9.15 -7.17 -5.95
N ILE A 75 -8.90 -8.48 -6.09
CA ILE A 75 -9.94 -9.51 -5.91
C ILE A 75 -10.36 -9.55 -4.45
N TRP A 76 -9.39 -9.67 -3.55
CA TRP A 76 -9.61 -9.71 -2.11
C TRP A 76 -10.38 -8.48 -1.60
N ASN A 77 -9.99 -7.27 -2.02
CA ASN A 77 -10.71 -6.05 -1.65
C ASN A 77 -12.16 -6.06 -2.12
N LYS A 78 -12.44 -6.63 -3.29
CA LYS A 78 -13.81 -6.80 -3.79
C LYS A 78 -14.57 -7.88 -3.01
N GLU A 79 -13.92 -8.90 -2.49
CA GLU A 79 -14.59 -9.96 -1.73
C GLU A 79 -14.94 -9.51 -0.31
N GLU A 80 -13.98 -8.90 0.41
CA GLU A 80 -14.19 -8.47 1.79
C GLU A 80 -14.96 -7.14 1.89
N PHE A 81 -14.64 -6.16 1.04
CA PHE A 81 -15.11 -4.77 1.19
C PHE A 81 -16.12 -4.34 0.13
N ARG A 82 -16.72 -5.30 -0.59
CA ARG A 82 -17.73 -5.10 -1.65
C ARG A 82 -18.83 -4.11 -1.25
N LEU A 83 -19.29 -4.20 0.00
CA LEU A 83 -20.35 -3.34 0.56
C LEU A 83 -19.84 -1.95 0.92
N VAL A 84 -18.59 -1.81 1.35
CA VAL A 84 -18.00 -0.51 1.73
C VAL A 84 -17.84 0.38 0.51
N GLU A 85 -17.34 -0.16 -0.60
CA GLU A 85 -17.21 0.58 -1.86
C GLU A 85 -18.58 0.92 -2.47
N ALA A 86 -19.56 0.02 -2.37
CA ALA A 86 -20.94 0.31 -2.79
C ALA A 86 -21.57 1.44 -1.95
N LYS A 87 -21.49 1.35 -0.62
CA LYS A 87 -22.00 2.38 0.30
C LYS A 87 -21.29 3.72 0.15
N LYS A 88 -19.97 3.72 -0.09
CA LYS A 88 -19.19 4.94 -0.38
C LYS A 88 -19.63 5.59 -1.68
N GLY A 89 -19.91 4.80 -2.72
CA GLY A 89 -20.48 5.28 -3.98
C GLY A 89 -21.88 5.88 -3.81
N GLU A 90 -22.73 5.28 -2.98
CA GLU A 90 -24.06 5.81 -2.65
C GLU A 90 -23.97 7.10 -1.81
N ALA A 91 -23.10 7.13 -0.80
CA ALA A 91 -22.90 8.30 0.05
C ALA A 91 -22.35 9.50 -0.73
N LEU A 92 -21.46 9.29 -1.70
CA LEU A 92 -20.96 10.36 -2.57
C LEU A 92 -22.08 10.96 -3.45
N LYS A 93 -23.00 10.12 -3.94
CA LYS A 93 -24.17 10.61 -4.70
C LYS A 93 -25.13 11.44 -3.86
N GLN A 94 -25.17 11.24 -2.54
CA GLN A 94 -26.02 12.00 -1.62
C GLN A 94 -25.45 13.38 -1.26
N VAL A 95 -24.17 13.61 -1.50
CA VAL A 95 -23.49 14.88 -1.21
C VAL A 95 -23.43 15.80 -2.46
N GLU A 96 -23.73 15.28 -3.65
CA GLU A 96 -23.81 16.06 -4.91
C GLU A 96 -25.17 16.75 -5.15
N TYR A 97 -25.97 17.02 -4.11
CA TYR A 97 -27.20 17.84 -4.21
C TYR A 97 -27.13 19.10 -3.35
#